data_AF-A0A1H0TBV3-F1
#
_entry.id   AF-A0A1H0TBV3-F1
#
_cell.length_a   1.000
_cell.length_b   1.000
_cell.length_c   1.000
_cell.angle_alpha   90.00
_cell.angle_beta   90.00
_cell.angle_gamma   90.00
#
_symmetry.space_group_name_H-M   'P 1'
#
loop_
_entity.id
_entity.type
_entity.pdbx_description
1 polymer ?
#
loop_
_entity_poly.entity_id
_entity_poly.type
_entity_poly.pdbx_seq_one_letter_code
_entity_poly.pdbx_strand_id
1 'polypeptide(L)'
;MTRRDPVRRVASMRRQRGLSLVELMVSMTLGLLLITALATLYFNTSRARNAFSNSAEQIENGRYALDIMSREVELAGFFGPANVAAGALVSAPDLCATDPALLGFSGSPATVPLAVQGFAPGAVAPCLPNLLPGSEILAVRRVSTTPVSAGVVGTPYLQASYCADDTAPLVFGASAPAFKLRTKACDSTVPSELRAAVVRIFYLAGCDLCTGTGDGKPTLKMAELFNGGFRVQAVANGIEDMHLSYGVDLDGNGAPDCYVADPGADNSADCTGAPAYDWSVALTNWRNVTAVRVQLLARTAVATNGWTDQRTYDLGRAQASGPFRDGYKRHVYAELARVANVAGSRESQ
;
A
#
# COMPACT_ATOMS: atom_id res chain seq x y z
N MET A 1 33.41 56.48 78.99
CA MET A 1 34.10 56.87 77.74
C MET A 1 35.07 55.76 77.37
N THR A 2 34.59 54.80 76.57
CA THR A 2 34.82 54.61 75.11
C THR A 2 35.92 53.56 74.86
N ARG A 3 35.51 52.28 74.78
CA ARG A 3 36.39 51.17 74.41
C ARG A 3 35.92 50.56 73.07
N ARG A 4 36.86 50.64 72.13
CA ARG A 4 36.85 50.38 70.68
C ARG A 4 36.27 49.03 70.24
N ASP A 5 35.53 49.07 69.12
CA ASP A 5 35.18 47.93 68.27
C ASP A 5 36.41 47.34 67.55
N PRO A 6 36.43 46.03 67.23
CA PRO A 6 37.51 45.39 66.50
C PRO A 6 37.41 45.64 64.99
N VAL A 7 38.57 45.94 64.39
CA VAL A 7 38.77 46.22 62.97
C VAL A 7 38.48 44.98 62.10
N ARG A 8 37.56 45.15 61.14
CA ARG A 8 37.25 44.18 60.07
C ARG A 8 38.42 44.14 59.08
N ARG A 9 39.09 42.98 58.92
CA ARG A 9 40.13 42.79 57.90
C ARG A 9 39.50 42.79 56.50
N VAL A 10 39.86 43.77 55.69
CA VAL A 10 39.54 43.83 54.26
C VAL A 10 40.42 42.80 53.55
N ALA A 11 39.79 41.85 52.83
CA ALA A 11 40.49 40.88 52.00
C ALA A 11 41.31 41.62 50.91
N SER A 12 42.59 41.28 50.76
CA SER A 12 43.43 41.90 49.73
C SER A 12 42.92 41.52 48.35
N MET A 13 42.57 42.53 47.54
CA MET A 13 42.38 42.34 46.11
C MET A 13 43.72 41.95 45.51
N ARG A 14 43.87 40.68 45.15
CA ARG A 14 45.03 40.20 44.37
C ARG A 14 45.11 41.03 43.08
N ARG A 15 46.21 41.75 42.87
CA ARG A 15 46.51 42.46 41.62
C ARG A 15 46.57 41.44 40.48
N GLN A 16 45.80 41.66 39.42
CA GLN A 16 45.92 40.90 38.16
C GLN A 16 47.35 41.06 37.63
N ARG A 17 48.08 39.95 37.53
CA ARG A 17 49.31 39.89 36.74
C ARG A 17 48.86 39.74 35.28
N GLY A 18 49.20 40.72 34.44
CA GLY A 18 48.82 40.71 33.02
C GLY A 18 49.34 39.46 32.30
N LEU A 19 48.58 39.01 31.30
CA LEU A 19 48.94 37.88 30.44
C LEU A 19 50.00 38.31 29.42
N SER A 20 50.95 37.43 29.11
CA SER A 20 51.87 37.67 27.99
C SER A 20 51.15 37.53 26.64
N LEU A 21 51.61 38.28 25.63
CA LEU A 21 51.05 38.20 24.28
C LEU A 21 51.13 36.77 23.71
N VAL A 22 52.19 36.03 24.06
CA VAL A 22 52.37 34.61 23.69
C VAL A 22 51.34 33.71 24.37
N GLU A 23 51.05 33.89 25.66
CA GLU A 23 49.98 33.12 26.34
C GLU A 23 48.61 33.37 25.72
N LEU A 24 48.33 34.60 25.28
CA LEU A 24 47.07 34.94 24.62
C LEU A 24 46.97 34.29 23.23
N MET A 25 48.06 34.26 22.46
CA MET A 25 48.11 33.55 21.18
C MET A 25 47.95 32.03 21.37
N VAL A 26 48.67 31.43 22.32
CA VAL A 26 48.59 29.98 22.58
C VAL A 26 47.19 29.59 23.08
N SER A 27 46.62 30.34 24.03
CA SER A 27 45.27 30.04 24.53
C SER A 27 44.19 30.17 23.46
N MET A 28 44.26 31.19 22.59
CA MET A 28 43.34 31.32 21.46
C MET A 28 43.47 30.18 20.46
N THR A 29 44.69 29.78 20.12
CA THR A 29 44.91 28.67 19.18
C THR A 29 44.38 27.33 19.72
N LEU A 30 44.65 27.03 20.99
CA LEU A 30 44.10 25.82 21.65
C LEU A 30 42.58 25.88 21.77
N GLY A 31 42.01 27.04 22.11
CA GLY A 31 40.57 27.24 22.17
C GLY A 31 39.89 27.00 20.82
N LEU A 32 40.47 27.54 19.74
CA LEU A 32 39.95 27.35 18.38
C LEU A 32 40.00 25.87 17.96
N LEU A 33 41.10 25.19 18.27
CA LEU A 33 41.29 23.77 17.96
C LEU A 33 40.25 22.90 18.67
N LEU A 34 40.00 23.15 19.96
CA LEU A 34 38.99 22.43 20.74
C LEU A 34 37.57 22.66 20.22
N ILE A 35 37.20 23.91 19.92
CA ILE A 35 35.88 24.23 19.36
C ILE A 35 35.70 23.54 18.01
N THR A 36 36.72 23.54 17.15
CA THR A 36 36.66 22.89 15.83
C THR A 36 36.47 21.38 15.97
N ALA A 37 37.19 20.74 16.89
CA ALA A 37 37.05 19.31 17.16
C ALA A 37 35.64 18.96 17.67
N LEU A 38 35.12 19.71 18.64
CA LEU A 38 33.78 19.51 19.19
C LEU A 38 32.68 19.78 18.16
N ALA A 39 32.81 20.85 17.36
CA ALA A 39 31.87 21.15 16.29
C ALA A 39 31.83 20.02 15.26
N THR A 40 33.00 19.52 14.85
CA THR A 40 33.10 18.41 13.89
C THR A 40 32.46 17.14 14.43
N LEU A 41 32.73 16.78 15.69
CA LEU A 41 32.10 15.63 16.34
C LEU A 41 30.57 15.79 16.39
N TYR A 42 30.08 16.97 16.79
CA TYR A 42 28.65 17.26 16.85
C TYR A 42 27.98 17.15 15.47
N PHE A 43 28.57 17.75 14.43
CA PHE A 43 28.03 17.67 13.06
C PHE A 43 28.01 16.24 12.54
N ASN A 44 29.07 15.46 12.77
CA ASN A 44 29.13 14.06 12.36
C ASN A 44 28.08 13.22 13.09
N THR A 45 27.91 13.44 14.40
CA THR A 45 26.92 12.74 15.22
C THR A 45 25.49 13.08 14.79
N SER A 46 25.23 14.36 14.54
CA SER A 46 23.93 14.85 14.05
C SER A 46 23.59 14.27 12.67
N ARG A 47 24.55 14.29 11.73
CA ARG A 47 24.38 13.67 10.40
C ARG A 47 24.12 12.17 10.50
N ALA A 48 24.88 11.46 11.33
CA ALA A 48 24.68 10.03 11.55
C ALA A 48 23.28 9.77 12.12
N ARG A 49 22.86 10.50 13.15
CA ARG A 49 21.53 10.38 13.76
C ARG A 49 20.41 10.61 12.75
N ASN A 50 20.50 11.64 11.93
CA ASN A 50 19.50 11.92 10.89
C ASN A 50 19.48 10.82 9.82
N ALA A 51 20.65 10.32 9.40
CA ALA A 51 20.73 9.22 8.45
C ALA A 51 20.10 7.93 9.00
N PHE A 52 20.30 7.62 10.28
CA PHE A 52 19.63 6.50 10.95
C PHE A 52 18.12 6.71 11.01
N SER A 53 17.65 7.90 11.40
CA SER A 53 16.21 8.22 11.44
C SER A 53 15.54 8.07 10.08
N ASN A 54 16.15 8.61 9.02
CA ASN A 54 15.61 8.54 7.66
C ASN A 54 15.55 7.10 7.14
N SER A 55 16.55 6.28 7.49
CA SER A 55 16.57 4.86 7.10
C SER A 55 15.54 4.05 7.88
N ALA A 56 15.31 4.39 9.15
CA ALA A 56 14.27 3.77 9.96
C ALA A 56 12.87 4.05 9.42
N GLU A 57 12.56 5.32 9.08
CA GLU A 57 11.29 5.71 8.46
C GLU A 57 11.08 4.98 7.12
N GLN A 58 12.11 4.90 6.28
CA GLN A 58 12.05 4.15 5.02
C GLN A 58 11.70 2.67 5.23
N ILE A 59 12.30 2.02 6.24
CA ILE A 59 12.05 0.61 6.55
C ILE A 59 10.63 0.41 7.08
N GLU A 60 10.19 1.29 7.97
CA GLU A 60 8.84 1.26 8.53
C GLU A 60 7.79 1.43 7.42
N ASN A 61 7.95 2.45 6.58
CA ASN A 61 7.02 2.73 5.47
C ASN A 61 7.00 1.60 4.43
N GLY A 62 8.17 1.06 4.06
CA GLY A 62 8.25 -0.07 3.12
C GLY A 62 7.55 -1.33 3.64
N ARG A 63 7.74 -1.67 4.92
CA ARG A 63 7.09 -2.84 5.55
C ARG A 63 5.59 -2.62 5.77
N TYR A 64 5.20 -1.43 6.23
CA TYR A 64 3.80 -1.09 6.43
C TYR A 64 3.00 -1.13 5.12
N ALA A 65 3.60 -0.63 4.03
CA ALA A 65 3.00 -0.66 2.70
C ALA A 65 2.71 -2.10 2.24
N LEU A 66 3.69 -2.99 2.34
CA LEU A 66 3.52 -4.41 2.00
C LEU A 66 2.44 -5.06 2.87
N ASP A 67 2.51 -4.88 4.18
CA ASP A 67 1.59 -5.47 5.14
C ASP A 67 0.12 -5.05 4.89
N ILE A 68 -0.12 -3.79 4.53
CA ILE A 68 -1.47 -3.33 4.13
C ILE A 68 -1.91 -3.93 2.79
N MET A 69 -1.05 -3.92 1.77
CA MET A 69 -1.40 -4.46 0.45
C MET A 69 -1.67 -5.96 0.51
N SER A 70 -0.80 -6.72 1.21
CA SER A 70 -0.90 -8.16 1.36
C SER A 70 -2.18 -8.58 2.09
N ARG A 71 -2.54 -7.91 3.18
CA ARG A 71 -3.82 -8.16 3.87
C ARG A 71 -5.04 -7.92 3.00
N GLU A 72 -5.02 -6.89 2.15
CA GLU A 72 -6.13 -6.67 1.21
C GLU A 72 -6.19 -7.76 0.13
N VAL A 73 -5.04 -8.19 -0.39
CA VAL A 73 -4.96 -9.30 -1.35
C VAL A 73 -5.46 -10.62 -0.73
N GLU A 74 -5.14 -10.89 0.53
CA GLU A 74 -5.62 -12.08 1.25
C GLU A 74 -7.15 -12.13 1.38
N LEU A 75 -7.78 -10.97 1.58
CA LEU A 75 -9.24 -10.83 1.65
C LEU A 75 -9.90 -10.65 0.28
N ALA A 76 -9.13 -10.50 -0.79
CA ALA A 76 -9.65 -10.31 -2.13
C ALA A 76 -10.55 -11.49 -2.54
N GLY A 77 -11.66 -11.20 -3.21
CA GLY A 77 -12.63 -12.21 -3.63
C GLY A 77 -13.50 -12.77 -2.50
N PHE A 78 -13.39 -12.27 -1.27
CA PHE A 78 -14.36 -12.62 -0.23
C PHE A 78 -15.71 -12.00 -0.59
N PHE A 79 -16.66 -12.82 -1.05
CA PHE A 79 -18.03 -12.43 -1.40
C PHE A 79 -19.07 -13.00 -0.41
N GLY A 80 -18.64 -13.26 0.82
CA GLY A 80 -19.48 -13.77 1.89
C GLY A 80 -19.46 -15.30 2.05
N PRO A 81 -20.06 -15.83 3.13
CA PRO A 81 -19.94 -17.23 3.52
C PRO A 81 -20.62 -18.24 2.57
N ALA A 82 -21.60 -17.80 1.78
CA ALA A 82 -22.34 -18.67 0.87
C ALA A 82 -21.51 -19.16 -0.34
N ASN A 83 -20.23 -18.80 -0.43
CA ASN A 83 -19.35 -19.06 -1.57
C ASN A 83 -20.03 -18.76 -2.91
N VAL A 84 -20.65 -17.58 -3.04
CA VAL A 84 -21.36 -17.16 -4.26
C VAL A 84 -20.46 -17.13 -5.50
N ALA A 85 -19.14 -17.15 -5.33
CA ALA A 85 -18.19 -17.29 -6.42
C ALA A 85 -18.21 -18.69 -7.05
N ALA A 86 -18.54 -19.74 -6.29
CA ALA A 86 -18.64 -21.10 -6.80
C ALA A 86 -19.81 -21.20 -7.79
N GLY A 87 -19.48 -21.34 -9.07
CA GLY A 87 -20.47 -21.45 -10.16
C GLY A 87 -20.97 -20.11 -10.72
N ALA A 88 -20.49 -18.96 -10.21
CA ALA A 88 -20.77 -17.67 -10.82
C ALA A 88 -19.85 -17.39 -12.02
N LEU A 89 -20.37 -16.64 -12.98
CA LEU A 89 -19.55 -16.00 -14.00
C LEU A 89 -18.69 -14.91 -13.35
N VAL A 90 -17.57 -14.59 -13.99
CA VAL A 90 -16.72 -13.47 -13.57
C VAL A 90 -16.96 -12.27 -14.47
N SER A 91 -16.78 -11.07 -13.93
CA SER A 91 -16.76 -9.82 -14.67
C SER A 91 -15.52 -9.00 -14.30
N ALA A 92 -15.09 -8.13 -15.22
CA ALA A 92 -14.04 -7.16 -14.97
C ALA A 92 -14.65 -5.74 -14.95
N PRO A 93 -15.15 -5.25 -13.79
CA PRO A 93 -15.61 -3.88 -13.67
C PRO A 93 -14.55 -2.88 -14.10
N ASP A 94 -15.00 -1.74 -14.65
CA ASP A 94 -14.11 -0.60 -14.89
C ASP A 94 -13.42 -0.18 -13.57
N LEU A 95 -12.18 0.28 -13.67
CA LEU A 95 -11.33 0.64 -12.55
C LEU A 95 -12.00 1.72 -11.67
N CYS A 96 -12.64 2.69 -12.31
CA CYS A 96 -13.29 3.81 -11.65
C CYS A 96 -14.81 3.66 -11.54
N ALA A 97 -15.35 2.45 -11.70
CA ALA A 97 -16.78 2.20 -11.52
C ALA A 97 -17.23 2.49 -10.08
N THR A 98 -18.27 3.32 -9.94
CA THR A 98 -18.86 3.65 -8.63
C THR A 98 -20.36 3.37 -8.55
N ASP A 99 -21.02 3.18 -9.70
CA ASP A 99 -22.41 2.75 -9.77
C ASP A 99 -22.51 1.28 -9.32
N PRO A 100 -23.35 0.94 -8.32
CA PRO A 100 -23.57 -0.44 -7.89
C PRO A 100 -23.87 -1.42 -9.04
N ALA A 101 -24.57 -0.99 -10.09
CA ALA A 101 -24.89 -1.83 -11.24
C ALA A 101 -23.65 -2.19 -12.09
N LEU A 102 -22.57 -1.42 -11.97
CA LEU A 102 -21.32 -1.60 -12.72
C LEU A 102 -20.22 -2.27 -11.88
N LEU A 103 -20.49 -2.61 -10.62
CA LEU A 103 -19.50 -3.27 -9.74
C LEU A 103 -19.34 -4.78 -10.00
N GLY A 104 -20.01 -5.31 -11.02
CA GLY A 104 -19.75 -6.67 -11.51
C GLY A 104 -20.52 -7.79 -10.79
N PHE A 105 -21.53 -7.43 -10.01
CA PHE A 105 -22.43 -8.41 -9.37
C PHE A 105 -23.76 -8.51 -10.12
N SER A 106 -24.22 -9.73 -10.36
CA SER A 106 -25.58 -10.01 -10.85
C SER A 106 -26.12 -11.29 -10.22
N GLY A 107 -27.43 -11.34 -9.96
CA GLY A 107 -28.11 -12.55 -9.48
C GLY A 107 -28.61 -13.48 -10.58
N SER A 108 -28.70 -13.00 -11.84
CA SER A 108 -29.20 -13.77 -12.97
C SER A 108 -28.62 -13.28 -14.31
N PRO A 109 -27.72 -14.06 -14.96
CA PRO A 109 -26.98 -15.16 -14.36
C PRO A 109 -26.12 -14.65 -13.19
N ALA A 110 -25.81 -15.55 -12.25
CA ALA A 110 -24.93 -15.24 -11.13
C ALA A 110 -23.57 -14.76 -11.65
N THR A 111 -23.18 -13.54 -11.31
CA THR A 111 -21.91 -12.93 -11.71
C THR A 111 -21.27 -12.27 -10.51
N VAL A 112 -19.94 -12.39 -10.40
CA VAL A 112 -19.12 -11.71 -9.39
C VAL A 112 -17.94 -11.00 -10.07
N PRO A 113 -17.39 -9.92 -9.49
CA PRO A 113 -16.22 -9.27 -10.06
C PRO A 113 -14.96 -10.10 -9.82
N LEU A 114 -13.93 -9.87 -10.65
CA LEU A 114 -12.58 -10.34 -10.37
C LEU A 114 -12.11 -9.87 -8.98
N ALA A 115 -11.54 -10.80 -8.21
CA ALA A 115 -11.03 -10.56 -6.86
C ALA A 115 -9.89 -9.52 -6.87
N VAL A 116 -8.96 -9.67 -7.81
CA VAL A 116 -7.85 -8.76 -8.04
C VAL A 116 -7.76 -8.42 -9.53
N GLN A 117 -7.30 -7.21 -9.84
CA GLN A 117 -7.00 -6.80 -11.20
C GLN A 117 -5.85 -5.80 -11.20
N GLY A 118 -4.89 -6.01 -12.10
CA GLY A 118 -3.76 -5.14 -12.33
C GLY A 118 -3.95 -4.25 -13.54
N PHE A 119 -3.32 -3.09 -13.52
CA PHE A 119 -3.22 -2.21 -14.68
C PHE A 119 -1.80 -1.70 -14.83
N ALA A 120 -1.29 -1.80 -16.06
CA ALA A 120 0.04 -1.34 -16.43
C ALA A 120 0.16 0.21 -16.35
N PRO A 121 1.39 0.75 -16.31
CA PRO A 121 1.63 2.18 -16.35
C PRO A 121 0.92 2.86 -17.53
N GLY A 122 0.40 4.07 -17.29
CA GLY A 122 -0.35 4.85 -18.29
C GLY A 122 -1.85 4.54 -18.36
N ALA A 123 -2.37 3.63 -17.53
CA ALA A 123 -3.81 3.39 -17.44
C ALA A 123 -4.60 4.68 -17.09
N VAL A 124 -5.71 4.91 -17.79
CA VAL A 124 -6.57 6.09 -17.57
C VAL A 124 -7.47 5.83 -16.35
N ALA A 125 -7.21 6.54 -15.25
CA ALA A 125 -7.92 6.36 -14.00
C ALA A 125 -8.33 7.71 -13.37
N PRO A 126 -9.44 8.33 -13.83
CA PRO A 126 -9.87 9.65 -13.35
C PRO A 126 -10.23 9.69 -11.86
N CYS A 127 -10.52 8.53 -11.26
CA CYS A 127 -10.75 8.38 -9.82
C CYS A 127 -9.47 8.41 -8.97
N LEU A 128 -8.28 8.39 -9.59
CA LEU A 128 -6.98 8.35 -8.91
C LEU A 128 -6.23 9.68 -9.11
N PRO A 129 -6.46 10.68 -8.25
CA PRO A 129 -5.79 11.97 -8.36
C PRO A 129 -4.27 11.84 -8.12
N ASN A 130 -3.50 12.62 -8.87
CA ASN A 130 -2.03 12.67 -8.80
C ASN A 130 -1.32 11.34 -9.11
N LEU A 131 -1.99 10.43 -9.82
CA LEU A 131 -1.41 9.18 -10.31
C LEU A 131 -0.12 9.46 -11.08
N LEU A 132 0.98 8.82 -10.68
CA LEU A 132 2.24 8.90 -11.41
C LEU A 132 2.11 8.14 -12.74
N PRO A 133 2.59 8.70 -13.87
CA PRO A 133 2.53 8.02 -15.17
C PRO A 133 3.18 6.63 -15.18
N GLY A 134 4.24 6.44 -14.39
CA GLY A 134 4.94 5.16 -14.23
C GLY A 134 4.30 4.19 -13.23
N SER A 135 3.18 4.57 -12.59
CA SER A 135 2.53 3.73 -11.57
C SER A 135 1.79 2.58 -12.20
N GLU A 136 2.06 1.36 -11.74
CA GLU A 136 1.11 0.27 -11.81
C GLU A 136 -0.06 0.51 -10.85
N ILE A 137 -1.18 -0.18 -11.06
CA ILE A 137 -2.39 -0.06 -10.24
C ILE A 137 -2.87 -1.46 -9.86
N LEU A 138 -3.18 -1.66 -8.57
CA LEU A 138 -3.82 -2.89 -8.08
C LEU A 138 -5.22 -2.58 -7.56
N ALA A 139 -6.24 -3.10 -8.23
CA ALA A 139 -7.62 -3.08 -7.74
C ALA A 139 -7.93 -4.40 -7.01
N VAL A 140 -8.42 -4.28 -5.77
CA VAL A 140 -8.90 -5.37 -4.92
C VAL A 140 -10.39 -5.19 -4.69
N ARG A 141 -11.17 -6.26 -4.93
CA ARG A 141 -12.62 -6.26 -4.80
C ARG A 141 -13.06 -7.40 -3.88
N ARG A 142 -13.89 -7.05 -2.89
CA ARG A 142 -14.47 -7.96 -1.91
C ARG A 142 -15.71 -7.34 -1.28
N VAL A 143 -16.32 -8.02 -0.32
CA VAL A 143 -17.27 -7.42 0.62
C VAL A 143 -16.68 -7.38 2.03
N SER A 144 -17.35 -6.66 2.93
CA SER A 144 -16.98 -6.58 4.33
C SER A 144 -17.06 -7.95 5.00
N THR A 145 -16.04 -8.28 5.80
CA THR A 145 -16.02 -9.44 6.69
C THR A 145 -16.96 -9.29 7.88
N THR A 146 -17.36 -8.05 8.19
CA THR A 146 -18.37 -7.74 9.20
C THR A 146 -19.73 -7.54 8.53
N PRO A 147 -20.74 -8.37 8.84
CA PRO A 147 -22.10 -8.20 8.33
C PRO A 147 -22.86 -7.09 9.05
N VAL A 148 -23.92 -6.60 8.41
CA VAL A 148 -24.91 -5.70 9.01
C VAL A 148 -26.32 -6.23 8.77
N SER A 149 -27.23 -5.90 9.68
CA SER A 149 -28.66 -6.26 9.57
C SER A 149 -29.48 -5.26 8.73
N ALA A 150 -28.94 -4.06 8.50
CA ALA A 150 -29.59 -3.03 7.69
C ALA A 150 -28.55 -2.24 6.90
N GLY A 151 -28.87 -1.94 5.64
CA GLY A 151 -28.02 -1.16 4.76
C GLY A 151 -28.10 0.33 5.05
N VAL A 152 -26.99 1.03 4.81
CA VAL A 152 -26.93 2.50 4.82
C VAL A 152 -27.13 3.02 3.40
N VAL A 153 -27.94 4.08 3.25
CA VAL A 153 -28.20 4.72 1.96
C VAL A 153 -26.88 5.14 1.28
N GLY A 154 -26.74 4.81 0.00
CA GLY A 154 -25.54 5.14 -0.79
C GLY A 154 -24.37 4.17 -0.63
N THR A 155 -24.48 3.18 0.27
CA THR A 155 -23.51 2.08 0.37
C THR A 155 -24.05 0.85 -0.40
N PRO A 156 -23.30 0.31 -1.37
CA PRO A 156 -23.68 -0.95 -2.00
C PRO A 156 -23.44 -2.13 -1.07
N TYR A 157 -24.38 -3.06 -1.02
CA TYR A 157 -24.31 -4.30 -0.26
C TYR A 157 -24.54 -5.50 -1.15
N LEU A 158 -23.84 -6.57 -0.83
CA LEU A 158 -24.14 -7.92 -1.26
C LEU A 158 -25.01 -8.59 -0.19
N GLN A 159 -26.10 -9.21 -0.62
CA GLN A 159 -26.84 -10.19 0.16
C GLN A 159 -26.74 -11.53 -0.58
N ALA A 160 -26.29 -12.58 0.10
CA ALA A 160 -26.28 -13.93 -0.44
C ALA A 160 -27.48 -14.71 0.10
N SER A 161 -28.05 -15.58 -0.73
CA SER A 161 -29.09 -16.51 -0.29
C SER A 161 -28.47 -17.73 0.36
N TYR A 162 -29.14 -18.22 1.41
CA TYR A 162 -28.91 -19.54 1.99
C TYR A 162 -30.16 -20.44 1.89
N CYS A 163 -31.22 -19.95 1.24
CA CYS A 163 -32.50 -20.61 1.13
C CYS A 163 -32.66 -21.28 -0.24
N ALA A 164 -33.07 -22.54 -0.27
CA ALA A 164 -33.27 -23.30 -1.52
C ALA A 164 -34.44 -22.77 -2.37
N ASP A 165 -35.40 -22.06 -1.77
CA ASP A 165 -36.56 -21.50 -2.46
C ASP A 165 -36.28 -20.13 -3.10
N ASP A 166 -35.12 -19.52 -2.83
CA ASP A 166 -34.75 -18.28 -3.50
C ASP A 166 -34.32 -18.58 -4.94
N THR A 167 -34.85 -17.82 -5.89
CA THR A 167 -34.56 -18.01 -7.32
C THR A 167 -33.25 -17.37 -7.78
N ALA A 168 -32.59 -16.60 -6.90
CA ALA A 168 -31.31 -15.96 -7.16
C ALA A 168 -30.35 -16.24 -5.99
N PRO A 169 -29.08 -16.63 -6.26
CA PRO A 169 -28.11 -16.93 -5.21
C PRO A 169 -27.59 -15.66 -4.52
N LEU A 170 -27.71 -14.51 -5.16
CA LEU A 170 -27.29 -13.22 -4.62
C LEU A 170 -28.15 -12.07 -5.14
N VAL A 171 -28.20 -11.00 -4.35
CA VAL A 171 -28.65 -9.67 -4.75
C VAL A 171 -27.56 -8.67 -4.39
N PHE A 172 -27.27 -7.75 -5.29
CA PHE A 172 -26.34 -6.66 -5.07
C PHE A 172 -27.00 -5.32 -5.41
N GLY A 173 -26.80 -4.32 -4.57
CA GLY A 173 -27.34 -2.99 -4.81
C GLY A 173 -27.18 -2.07 -3.61
N ALA A 174 -27.73 -0.86 -3.69
CA ALA A 174 -27.70 0.13 -2.60
C ALA A 174 -29.11 0.49 -2.09
N SER A 175 -30.12 -0.32 -2.43
CA SER A 175 -31.54 -0.03 -2.18
C SER A 175 -32.17 -1.11 -1.30
N ALA A 176 -32.66 -0.72 -0.11
CA ALA A 176 -33.20 -1.64 0.89
C ALA A 176 -34.32 -2.58 0.36
N PRO A 177 -35.26 -2.14 -0.49
CA PRO A 177 -36.31 -3.02 -1.04
C PRO A 177 -35.80 -4.20 -1.88
N ALA A 178 -34.54 -4.18 -2.34
CA ALA A 178 -33.97 -5.27 -3.13
C ALA A 178 -33.54 -6.47 -2.25
N PHE A 179 -33.28 -6.25 -0.96
CA PHE A 179 -32.69 -7.27 -0.08
C PHE A 179 -33.75 -8.17 0.55
N LYS A 180 -34.14 -9.22 -0.19
CA LYS A 180 -35.17 -10.18 0.22
C LYS A 180 -34.66 -11.61 0.36
N LEU A 181 -33.38 -11.86 0.14
CA LEU A 181 -32.82 -13.20 0.23
C LEU A 181 -32.79 -13.66 1.69
N ARG A 182 -32.98 -14.96 1.87
CA ARG A 182 -33.31 -15.54 3.17
C ARG A 182 -32.17 -16.39 3.71
N THR A 183 -32.19 -16.56 5.03
CA THR A 183 -31.32 -17.51 5.72
C THR A 183 -31.71 -18.96 5.37
N LYS A 184 -30.92 -19.94 5.83
CA LYS A 184 -31.18 -21.37 5.60
C LYS A 184 -32.54 -21.86 6.11
N ALA A 185 -33.15 -21.14 7.05
CA ALA A 185 -34.50 -21.44 7.52
C ALA A 185 -35.61 -21.12 6.50
N CYS A 186 -35.29 -20.40 5.40
CA CYS A 186 -36.23 -19.99 4.36
C CYS A 186 -37.41 -19.11 4.84
N ASP A 187 -37.30 -18.54 6.04
CA ASP A 187 -38.29 -17.64 6.62
C ASP A 187 -38.22 -16.25 5.97
N SER A 188 -39.33 -15.80 5.37
CA SER A 188 -39.45 -14.48 4.73
C SER A 188 -39.37 -13.30 5.70
N THR A 189 -39.48 -13.54 7.01
CA THR A 189 -39.36 -12.51 8.05
C THR A 189 -37.91 -12.35 8.55
N VAL A 190 -37.02 -13.28 8.20
CA VAL A 190 -35.61 -13.29 8.63
C VAL A 190 -34.69 -13.19 7.41
N PRO A 191 -34.42 -11.96 6.92
CA PRO A 191 -33.53 -11.77 5.77
C PRO A 191 -32.09 -12.19 6.12
N SER A 192 -31.37 -12.62 5.09
CA SER A 192 -29.94 -12.91 5.17
C SER A 192 -29.13 -11.63 5.42
N GLU A 193 -27.94 -11.81 5.98
CA GLU A 193 -27.03 -10.70 6.29
C GLU A 193 -26.61 -9.89 5.06
N LEU A 194 -26.34 -8.61 5.28
CA LEU A 194 -25.79 -7.71 4.26
C LEU A 194 -24.30 -7.48 4.50
N ARG A 195 -23.53 -7.44 3.42
CA ARG A 195 -22.08 -7.16 3.48
C ARG A 195 -21.76 -6.02 2.52
N ALA A 196 -21.23 -4.92 3.05
CA ALA A 196 -20.90 -3.74 2.26
C ALA A 196 -19.83 -4.09 1.22
N ALA A 197 -19.95 -3.58 0.00
CA ALA A 197 -18.91 -3.73 -1.01
C ALA A 197 -17.65 -2.96 -0.57
N VAL A 198 -16.50 -3.56 -0.79
CA VAL A 198 -15.19 -2.95 -0.53
C VAL A 198 -14.37 -3.05 -1.81
N VAL A 199 -14.09 -1.89 -2.40
CA VAL A 199 -13.19 -1.76 -3.55
C VAL A 199 -12.04 -0.86 -3.11
N ARG A 200 -10.82 -1.39 -3.15
CA ARG A 200 -9.60 -0.68 -2.75
C ARG A 200 -8.62 -0.73 -3.90
N ILE A 201 -8.11 0.44 -4.27
CA ILE A 201 -7.21 0.60 -5.42
C ILE A 201 -5.91 1.20 -4.93
N PHE A 202 -4.81 0.47 -5.08
CA PHE A 202 -3.46 0.92 -4.73
C PHE A 202 -2.76 1.49 -5.94
N TYR A 203 -2.11 2.64 -5.77
CA TYR A 203 -1.35 3.32 -6.82
C TYR A 203 -0.29 4.24 -6.21
N LEU A 204 0.70 4.63 -7.01
CA LEU A 204 1.71 5.61 -6.63
C LEU A 204 1.29 7.02 -7.07
N ALA A 205 1.32 7.94 -6.12
CA ALA A 205 1.13 9.36 -6.36
C ALA A 205 2.44 10.12 -6.24
N GLY A 206 2.59 11.22 -6.98
CA GLY A 206 3.81 12.04 -6.97
C GLY A 206 3.99 12.91 -5.71
N CYS A 207 3.05 12.85 -4.79
CA CYS A 207 2.97 13.66 -3.57
C CYS A 207 2.26 12.89 -2.47
N ASP A 208 2.69 13.10 -1.22
CA ASP A 208 1.93 12.70 -0.03
C ASP A 208 0.86 13.77 0.20
N LEU A 209 1.31 14.99 0.47
CA LEU A 209 0.50 16.20 0.53
C LEU A 209 0.42 16.86 -0.85
N CYS A 210 -0.71 16.71 -1.53
CA CYS A 210 -0.91 17.14 -2.92
C CYS A 210 -1.57 18.52 -3.07
N THR A 211 -1.41 19.41 -2.08
CA THR A 211 -1.91 20.79 -2.19
C THR A 211 -0.98 21.63 -3.07
N GLY A 212 -1.54 22.46 -3.96
CA GLY A 212 -0.76 23.30 -4.87
C GLY A 212 0.15 22.48 -5.80
N THR A 213 1.45 22.66 -5.70
CA THR A 213 2.46 21.91 -6.48
C THR A 213 2.79 20.53 -5.89
N GLY A 214 2.24 20.18 -4.72
CA GLY A 214 2.58 18.98 -3.98
C GLY A 214 3.95 19.08 -3.28
N ASP A 215 4.18 18.17 -2.32
CA ASP A 215 5.43 18.08 -1.57
C ASP A 215 6.55 17.27 -2.27
N GLY A 216 6.28 16.74 -3.47
CA GLY A 216 7.23 15.97 -4.27
C GLY A 216 7.65 14.64 -3.64
N LYS A 217 6.92 14.15 -2.63
CA LYS A 217 7.20 12.87 -1.97
C LYS A 217 6.35 11.78 -2.62
N PRO A 218 6.96 10.83 -3.36
CA PRO A 218 6.21 9.75 -3.97
C PRO A 218 5.61 8.90 -2.85
N THR A 219 4.36 8.53 -3.01
CA THR A 219 3.55 7.98 -1.93
C THR A 219 2.65 6.89 -2.49
N LEU A 220 2.67 5.71 -1.86
CA LEU A 220 1.66 4.70 -2.09
C LEU A 220 0.34 5.21 -1.50
N LYS A 221 -0.68 5.31 -2.33
CA LYS A 221 -2.03 5.72 -1.95
C LYS A 221 -3.02 4.59 -2.16
N MET A 222 -4.09 4.62 -1.38
CA MET A 222 -5.23 3.73 -1.52
C MET A 222 -6.49 4.58 -1.77
N ALA A 223 -7.16 4.33 -2.89
CA ALA A 223 -8.50 4.84 -3.16
C ALA A 223 -9.53 3.80 -2.76
N GLU A 224 -10.44 4.15 -1.86
CA GLU A 224 -11.50 3.26 -1.38
C GLU A 224 -12.88 3.76 -1.82
N LEU A 225 -13.70 2.85 -2.37
CA LEU A 225 -15.07 3.17 -2.73
C LEU A 225 -15.87 3.54 -1.48
N PHE A 226 -16.48 4.73 -1.51
CA PHE A 226 -17.29 5.26 -0.43
C PHE A 226 -18.35 6.22 -0.98
N ASN A 227 -19.63 5.95 -0.69
CA ASN A 227 -20.77 6.79 -1.09
C ASN A 227 -20.77 7.22 -2.57
N GLY A 228 -20.60 6.27 -3.49
CA GLY A 228 -20.64 6.53 -4.95
C GLY A 228 -19.43 7.27 -5.51
N GLY A 229 -18.35 7.41 -4.73
CA GLY A 229 -17.07 7.98 -5.16
C GLY A 229 -15.89 7.25 -4.55
N PHE A 230 -14.67 7.63 -4.94
CA PHE A 230 -13.45 7.11 -4.32
C PHE A 230 -12.86 8.12 -3.34
N ARG A 231 -12.57 7.66 -2.11
CA ARG A 231 -11.83 8.42 -1.10
C ARG A 231 -10.40 7.94 -1.05
N VAL A 232 -9.48 8.87 -1.28
CA VAL A 232 -8.05 8.58 -1.34
C VAL A 232 -7.40 8.87 0.01
N GLN A 233 -6.55 7.94 0.46
CA GLN A 233 -5.71 8.10 1.64
C GLN A 233 -4.27 7.69 1.35
N ALA A 234 -3.32 8.31 2.04
CA ALA A 234 -1.93 7.91 2.00
C ALA A 234 -1.74 6.62 2.81
N VAL A 235 -1.00 5.67 2.24
CA VAL A 235 -0.62 4.42 2.91
C VAL A 235 0.80 4.57 3.45
N ALA A 236 1.74 4.87 2.56
CA ALA A 236 3.15 4.99 2.93
C ALA A 236 3.84 6.00 2.02
N ASN A 237 4.50 6.97 2.63
CA ASN A 237 5.34 7.92 1.91
C ASN A 237 6.67 7.24 1.50
N GLY A 238 7.36 7.85 0.53
CA GLY A 238 8.67 7.38 0.08
C GLY A 238 8.63 6.15 -0.82
N ILE A 239 7.45 5.61 -1.17
CA ILE A 239 7.34 4.52 -2.15
C ILE A 239 7.43 5.12 -3.55
N GLU A 240 8.56 4.89 -4.22
CA GLU A 240 8.92 5.54 -5.50
C GLU A 240 8.58 4.69 -6.72
N ASP A 241 8.61 3.36 -6.59
CA ASP A 241 8.33 2.41 -7.67
C ASP A 241 7.60 1.19 -7.11
N MET A 242 6.75 0.59 -7.93
CA MET A 242 5.93 -0.57 -7.59
C MET A 242 5.84 -1.48 -8.81
N HIS A 243 6.10 -2.77 -8.59
CA HIS A 243 5.84 -3.81 -9.57
C HIS A 243 5.00 -4.92 -8.96
N LEU A 244 4.06 -5.41 -9.76
CA LEU A 244 3.12 -6.46 -9.43
C LEU A 244 3.32 -7.60 -10.42
N SER A 245 3.45 -8.82 -9.89
CA SER A 245 3.35 -10.04 -10.69
C SER A 245 2.29 -10.96 -10.12
N TYR A 246 1.57 -11.63 -11.00
CA TYR A 246 0.36 -12.37 -10.68
C TYR A 246 0.63 -13.85 -10.87
N GLY A 247 0.49 -14.62 -9.79
CA GLY A 247 0.54 -16.07 -9.80
C GLY A 247 -0.76 -16.63 -10.36
N VAL A 248 -0.70 -17.23 -11.54
CA VAL A 248 -1.83 -17.83 -12.25
C VAL A 248 -1.81 -19.34 -12.09
N ASP A 249 -2.93 -19.88 -11.67
CA ASP A 249 -3.21 -21.32 -11.56
C ASP A 249 -3.70 -21.85 -12.91
N LEU A 250 -2.91 -22.72 -13.53
CA LEU A 250 -3.11 -23.19 -14.90
C LEU A 250 -3.75 -24.59 -14.95
N ASP A 251 -3.65 -25.37 -13.88
CA ASP A 251 -4.19 -26.73 -13.81
C ASP A 251 -5.44 -26.85 -12.91
N GLY A 252 -5.80 -25.77 -12.21
CA GLY A 252 -7.00 -25.69 -11.38
C GLY A 252 -6.80 -26.23 -9.97
N ASN A 253 -5.58 -26.47 -9.51
CA ASN A 253 -5.30 -27.04 -8.19
C ASN A 253 -5.30 -25.99 -7.05
N GLY A 254 -5.46 -24.70 -7.37
CA GLY A 254 -5.47 -23.61 -6.40
C GLY A 254 -4.08 -23.08 -5.99
N ALA A 255 -3.01 -23.59 -6.58
CA ALA A 255 -1.65 -23.07 -6.48
C ALA A 255 -1.24 -22.36 -7.78
N PRO A 256 -0.39 -21.32 -7.73
CA PRO A 256 0.10 -20.66 -8.93
C PRO A 256 1.19 -21.49 -9.61
N ASP A 257 1.06 -21.75 -10.91
CA ASP A 257 2.06 -22.45 -11.71
C ASP A 257 3.04 -21.48 -12.40
N CYS A 258 2.55 -20.28 -12.73
CA CYS A 258 3.33 -19.26 -13.41
C CYS A 258 3.08 -17.86 -12.84
N TYR A 259 4.09 -17.01 -12.85
CA TYR A 259 3.99 -15.61 -12.45
C TYR A 259 4.18 -14.71 -13.67
N VAL A 260 3.20 -13.86 -13.94
CA VAL A 260 3.18 -12.97 -15.11
C VAL A 260 2.93 -11.53 -14.69
N ALA A 261 3.46 -10.57 -15.44
CA ALA A 261 3.23 -9.15 -15.18
C ALA A 261 1.81 -8.72 -15.59
N ASP A 262 1.28 -9.29 -16.67
CA ASP A 262 -0.07 -9.00 -17.16
C ASP A 262 -0.81 -10.30 -17.55
N PRO A 263 -1.69 -10.83 -16.67
CA PRO A 263 -2.59 -11.92 -17.03
C PRO A 263 -3.51 -11.63 -18.22
N GLY A 264 -3.71 -10.36 -18.59
CA GLY A 264 -4.49 -9.98 -19.77
C GLY A 264 -3.79 -10.26 -21.10
N ALA A 265 -2.48 -10.50 -21.09
CA ALA A 265 -1.69 -10.84 -22.27
C ALA A 265 -1.59 -12.36 -22.51
N ASP A 266 -1.17 -12.74 -23.71
CA ASP A 266 -0.77 -14.13 -24.00
C ASP A 266 0.61 -14.40 -23.39
N ASN A 267 0.65 -15.22 -22.34
CA ASN A 267 1.88 -15.59 -21.63
C ASN A 267 2.30 -17.05 -21.91
N SER A 268 1.75 -17.70 -22.92
CA SER A 268 2.03 -19.11 -23.24
C SER A 268 3.51 -19.41 -23.52
N ALA A 269 4.25 -18.43 -24.03
CA ALA A 269 5.69 -18.55 -24.29
C ALA A 269 6.54 -18.62 -23.00
N ASP A 270 6.14 -17.88 -21.97
CA ASP A 270 6.86 -17.79 -20.70
C ASP A 270 6.36 -18.86 -19.70
N CYS A 271 5.07 -19.21 -19.77
CA CYS A 271 4.39 -20.14 -18.86
C CYS A 271 4.23 -21.54 -19.47
N THR A 272 5.33 -22.28 -19.59
CA THR A 272 5.35 -23.59 -20.28
C THR A 272 4.90 -24.79 -19.43
N GLY A 273 4.60 -24.59 -18.14
CA GLY A 273 4.24 -25.66 -17.19
C GLY A 273 2.89 -26.35 -17.48
N ALA A 274 2.01 -25.71 -18.24
CA ALA A 274 0.68 -26.24 -18.59
C ALA A 274 0.31 -25.88 -20.05
N PRO A 275 0.81 -26.63 -21.06
CA PRO A 275 0.66 -26.27 -22.47
C PRO A 275 -0.77 -26.33 -23.01
N ALA A 276 -1.71 -26.91 -22.25
CA ALA A 276 -3.13 -26.95 -22.61
C ALA A 276 -3.92 -25.72 -22.13
N TYR A 277 -3.31 -24.82 -21.35
CA TYR A 277 -3.96 -23.63 -20.85
C TYR A 277 -4.14 -22.59 -21.97
N ASP A 278 -5.38 -22.10 -22.13
CA ASP A 278 -5.72 -21.09 -23.12
C ASP A 278 -5.52 -19.67 -22.55
N TRP A 279 -4.39 -19.06 -22.89
CA TRP A 279 -4.07 -17.68 -22.52
C TRP A 279 -4.81 -16.62 -23.34
N SER A 280 -5.53 -16.99 -24.40
CA SER A 280 -6.20 -16.01 -25.27
C SER A 280 -7.39 -15.30 -24.60
N VAL A 281 -7.89 -15.85 -23.50
CA VAL A 281 -9.06 -15.35 -22.77
C VAL A 281 -8.62 -14.60 -21.51
N ALA A 282 -8.26 -13.32 -21.67
CA ALA A 282 -7.81 -12.44 -20.58
C ALA A 282 -8.65 -12.53 -19.29
N LEU A 283 -9.99 -12.55 -19.42
CA LEU A 283 -10.88 -12.62 -18.26
C LEU A 283 -10.75 -13.96 -17.49
N THR A 284 -10.52 -15.06 -18.20
CA THR A 284 -10.23 -16.37 -17.60
C THR A 284 -8.89 -16.35 -16.90
N ASN A 285 -7.87 -15.75 -17.53
CA ASN A 285 -6.53 -15.63 -16.93
C ASN A 285 -6.59 -14.88 -15.61
N TRP A 286 -7.27 -13.72 -15.58
CA TRP A 286 -7.47 -12.93 -14.37
C TRP A 286 -8.27 -13.68 -13.29
N ARG A 287 -9.30 -14.46 -13.68
CA ARG A 287 -10.05 -15.32 -12.74
C ARG A 287 -9.16 -16.39 -12.11
N ASN A 288 -8.10 -16.78 -12.80
CA ASN A 288 -7.16 -17.83 -12.39
C ASN A 288 -5.99 -17.28 -11.54
N VAL A 289 -5.97 -15.99 -11.20
CA VAL A 289 -4.97 -15.42 -10.31
C VAL A 289 -5.21 -15.87 -8.87
N THR A 290 -4.27 -16.66 -8.33
CA THR A 290 -4.31 -17.22 -6.96
C THR A 290 -3.28 -16.59 -6.02
N ALA A 291 -2.34 -15.80 -6.54
CA ALA A 291 -1.39 -15.04 -5.75
C ALA A 291 -0.98 -13.72 -6.43
N VAL A 292 -0.56 -12.74 -5.63
CA VAL A 292 0.04 -11.48 -6.11
C VAL A 292 1.37 -11.30 -5.39
N ARG A 293 2.45 -11.18 -6.14
CA ARG A 293 3.74 -10.75 -5.62
C ARG A 293 3.80 -9.24 -5.74
N VAL A 294 4.02 -8.55 -4.63
CA VAL A 294 4.16 -7.09 -4.55
C VAL A 294 5.63 -6.74 -4.34
N GLN A 295 6.19 -5.88 -5.18
CA GLN A 295 7.57 -5.38 -5.06
C GLN A 295 7.53 -3.87 -4.98
N LEU A 296 8.04 -3.29 -3.90
CA LEU A 296 8.05 -1.86 -3.65
C LEU A 296 9.48 -1.35 -3.51
N LEU A 297 9.82 -0.28 -4.24
CA LEU A 297 11.04 0.47 -4.05
C LEU A 297 10.75 1.66 -3.14
N ALA A 298 11.19 1.58 -1.88
CA ALA A 298 11.10 2.71 -0.97
C ALA A 298 12.38 3.53 -1.00
N ARG A 299 12.28 4.85 -0.82
CA ARG A 299 13.38 5.79 -0.69
C ARG A 299 13.30 6.59 0.61
N THR A 300 14.43 7.09 1.10
CA THR A 300 14.43 8.04 2.23
C THR A 300 13.66 9.31 1.87
N ALA A 301 12.94 9.90 2.84
CA ALA A 301 12.16 11.12 2.59
C ALA A 301 13.03 12.34 2.23
N VAL A 302 14.29 12.34 2.67
CA VAL A 302 15.27 13.42 2.45
C VAL A 302 16.53 12.86 1.81
N ALA A 303 17.16 13.66 0.94
CA ALA A 303 18.43 13.34 0.32
C ALA A 303 19.57 13.35 1.36
N THR A 304 20.51 12.42 1.22
CA THR A 304 21.74 12.37 2.01
C THR A 304 22.84 13.14 1.28
N ASN A 305 23.35 14.20 1.90
CA ASN A 305 24.46 14.98 1.32
C ASN A 305 25.70 14.10 1.11
N GLY A 306 26.33 14.22 -0.06
CA GLY A 306 27.51 13.43 -0.43
C GLY A 306 27.22 11.98 -0.85
N TRP A 307 25.94 11.58 -0.89
CA TRP A 307 25.51 10.33 -1.49
C TRP A 307 25.06 10.56 -2.94
N THR A 308 25.36 9.61 -3.83
CA THR A 308 24.83 9.57 -5.18
C THR A 308 24.50 8.13 -5.52
N ASP A 309 23.23 7.86 -5.77
CA ASP A 309 22.75 6.50 -5.97
C ASP A 309 23.06 6.00 -7.40
N GLN A 310 24.16 5.25 -7.53
CA GLN A 310 24.57 4.63 -8.79
C GLN A 310 24.03 3.20 -8.96
N ARG A 311 23.22 2.72 -8.01
CA ARG A 311 22.68 1.36 -8.02
C ARG A 311 21.44 1.26 -8.89
N THR A 312 21.25 0.09 -9.47
CA THR A 312 19.98 -0.33 -10.07
C THR A 312 19.22 -1.24 -9.10
N TYR A 313 17.90 -1.25 -9.19
CA TYR A 313 17.03 -2.01 -8.30
C TYR A 313 16.15 -2.93 -9.12
N ASP A 314 16.29 -4.24 -8.89
CA ASP A 314 15.47 -5.25 -9.55
C ASP A 314 14.16 -5.43 -8.78
N LEU A 315 13.04 -5.14 -9.44
CA LEU A 315 11.70 -5.36 -8.91
C LEU A 315 11.04 -6.61 -9.51
N GLY A 316 11.75 -7.45 -10.28
CA GLY A 316 11.19 -8.64 -10.91
C GLY A 316 10.57 -8.42 -12.29
N ARG A 317 10.76 -7.23 -12.88
CA ARG A 317 10.40 -6.90 -14.26
C ARG A 317 11.63 -6.93 -15.17
N ALA A 318 11.44 -6.95 -16.49
CA ALA A 318 12.53 -7.04 -17.46
C ALA A 318 13.60 -5.92 -17.34
N GLN A 319 13.21 -4.73 -16.87
CA GLN A 319 14.13 -3.60 -16.69
C GLN A 319 14.19 -3.13 -15.22
N ALA A 320 15.37 -3.20 -14.62
CA ALA A 320 15.63 -2.67 -13.29
C ALA A 320 15.39 -1.14 -13.20
N SER A 321 14.95 -0.65 -12.04
CA SER A 321 14.82 0.79 -11.77
C SER A 321 16.19 1.45 -11.59
N GLY A 322 16.32 2.68 -12.08
CA GLY A 322 17.54 3.47 -11.96
C GLY A 322 18.61 3.10 -13.01
N PRO A 323 19.89 3.48 -12.78
CA PRO A 323 20.37 4.22 -11.62
C PRO A 323 19.81 5.64 -11.58
N PHE A 324 19.38 6.09 -10.41
CA PHE A 324 18.71 7.39 -10.24
C PHE A 324 19.67 8.56 -10.18
N ARG A 325 20.93 8.33 -9.76
CA ARG A 325 21.99 9.34 -9.67
C ARG A 325 21.62 10.56 -8.82
N ASP A 326 20.83 10.35 -7.77
CA ASP A 326 20.42 11.39 -6.82
C ASP A 326 20.87 11.07 -5.38
N GLY A 327 20.50 11.94 -4.44
CA GLY A 327 20.89 11.82 -3.03
C GLY A 327 20.01 10.90 -2.19
N TYR A 328 19.03 10.20 -2.75
CA TYR A 328 18.13 9.34 -1.96
C TYR A 328 18.70 7.94 -1.80
N LYS A 329 18.56 7.37 -0.60
CA LYS A 329 18.88 5.96 -0.37
C LYS A 329 17.62 5.14 -0.61
N ARG A 330 17.75 4.02 -1.31
CA ARG A 330 16.62 3.15 -1.65
C ARG A 330 16.82 1.71 -1.21
N HIS A 331 15.71 1.01 -1.04
CA HIS A 331 15.65 -0.40 -0.73
C HIS A 331 14.40 -1.03 -1.35
N VAL A 332 14.54 -2.23 -1.89
CA VAL A 332 13.41 -3.00 -2.43
C VAL A 332 12.86 -3.87 -1.31
N TYR A 333 11.55 -3.83 -1.15
CA TYR A 333 10.79 -4.72 -0.28
C TYR A 333 9.88 -5.57 -1.16
N ALA A 334 9.78 -6.86 -0.87
CA ALA A 334 8.92 -7.76 -1.63
C ALA A 334 8.15 -8.70 -0.70
N GLU A 335 6.91 -8.97 -1.06
CA GLU A 335 6.05 -9.95 -0.38
C GLU A 335 5.20 -10.69 -1.41
N LEU A 336 4.84 -11.92 -1.11
CA LEU A 336 3.91 -12.73 -1.88
C LEU A 336 2.63 -12.91 -1.04
N ALA A 337 1.52 -12.38 -1.52
CA ALA A 337 0.22 -12.52 -0.90
C ALA A 337 -0.65 -13.50 -1.68
N ARG A 338 -1.30 -14.44 -0.98
CA ARG A 338 -2.21 -15.40 -1.58
C ARG A 338 -3.59 -14.78 -1.74
N VAL A 339 -4.25 -14.98 -2.89
CA VAL A 339 -5.67 -14.64 -3.10
C VAL A 339 -6.52 -15.78 -2.54
N ALA A 340 -6.65 -15.83 -1.21
CA ALA A 340 -7.15 -17.01 -0.50
C ALA A 340 -8.56 -17.45 -0.94
N ASN A 341 -9.46 -16.50 -1.21
CA ASN A 341 -10.84 -16.83 -1.62
C ASN A 341 -10.96 -17.36 -3.05
N VAL A 342 -9.99 -17.06 -3.92
CA VAL A 342 -9.92 -17.66 -5.26
C VAL A 342 -9.27 -19.04 -5.16
N ALA A 343 -8.11 -19.10 -4.50
CA ALA A 343 -7.31 -20.31 -4.38
C ALA A 343 -8.05 -21.44 -3.62
N GLY A 344 -8.64 -21.14 -2.46
CA GLY A 344 -9.33 -22.13 -1.63
C GLY A 344 -10.57 -22.74 -2.28
N SER A 345 -11.23 -22.01 -3.19
CA SER A 345 -12.38 -22.54 -3.96
C SER A 345 -11.99 -23.66 -4.93
N ARG A 346 -10.69 -23.81 -5.22
CA ARG A 346 -10.12 -24.74 -6.19
C ARG A 346 -9.44 -25.95 -5.54
N GLU A 347 -8.91 -25.78 -4.32
CA GLU A 347 -8.32 -26.89 -3.54
C GLU A 347 -9.33 -28.01 -3.20
N SER A 348 -10.63 -27.74 -3.34
CA SER A 348 -11.72 -28.66 -2.98
C SER A 348 -12.42 -29.31 -4.17
N GLN A 349 -11.92 -29.10 -5.39
CA GLN A 349 -12.46 -29.67 -6.63
C GLN A 349 -11.65 -30.87 -7.12
#